data_AF-A0A939GKR3-F1
#
_entry.id   AF-A0A939GKR3-F1
#
_cell.length_a   1.000
_cell.length_b   1.000
_cell.length_c   1.000
_cell.angle_alpha   90.00
_cell.angle_beta   90.00
_cell.angle_gamma   90.00
#
_symmetry.space_group_name_H-M   'P 1'
#
loop_
_entity.id
_entity.type
_entity.pdbx_description
1 polymer ?
#
loop_
_entity_poly.entity_id
_entity_poly.type
_entity_poly.pdbx_seq_one_letter_code
_entity_poly.pdbx_strand_id
1 'polypeptide(L)'
;MKKANVNNQLLTTTSWDTICFPVKSVPARDVLPEPYRMVPTDRQHFIVGTMPNEERQVFAAQSPRYSLVPNTIIRDAVTEVAGIEQPVHIRYSRNGEYAINVLLPDETTVGPNDIIQRQLTFTNSYTGKSQFTIQGTEMKRVRQQKVRVAYYRQICSNGMMGWADEFISLDQYLDWLVTGQTPEKAKVKGLEWVYESAETLRAYQHIFTHRGINLNQFKAFLVNFLRNFMQYAQQAPSPTHEVFKLMHDTAVTDRQEAAKLVRKVGISQKLVDAAMERMAIEESVLGTGPNAWLLYNGVNHALFNGNTGLNLPARYALDEKAFHAIAANYVL
;
A
#
# COMPACT_ATOMS: atom_id res chain seq x y z
N MET A 1 -2.35 -25.19 23.24
CA MET A 1 -3.05 -24.01 22.68
C MET A 1 -2.99 -24.06 21.16
N LYS A 2 -4.12 -24.32 20.48
CA LYS A 2 -4.21 -24.08 19.04
C LYS A 2 -4.02 -22.57 18.84
N LYS A 3 -2.98 -22.14 18.12
CA LYS A 3 -2.88 -20.74 17.66
C LYS A 3 -4.22 -20.45 16.98
N ALA A 4 -4.97 -19.47 17.50
CA ALA A 4 -6.14 -18.96 16.80
C ALA A 4 -5.65 -18.64 15.38
N ASN A 5 -6.19 -19.35 14.40
CA ASN A 5 -5.84 -19.12 13.01
C ASN A 5 -6.47 -17.77 12.67
N VAL A 6 -5.73 -16.70 12.93
CA VAL A 6 -6.19 -15.35 12.63
C VAL A 6 -6.34 -15.32 11.13
N ASN A 7 -7.58 -15.37 10.66
CA ASN A 7 -7.89 -15.28 9.25
C ASN A 7 -7.46 -13.89 8.79
N ASN A 8 -6.25 -13.80 8.22
CA ASN A 8 -5.66 -12.57 7.69
C ASN A 8 -6.14 -12.30 6.26
N GLN A 9 -7.25 -12.89 5.83
CA GLN A 9 -7.93 -12.52 4.61
C GLN A 9 -8.32 -11.04 4.67
N LEU A 10 -7.89 -10.29 3.66
CA LEU A 10 -8.29 -8.91 3.50
C LEU A 10 -9.72 -8.87 2.96
N LEU A 11 -10.55 -8.08 3.62
CA LEU A 11 -11.89 -7.71 3.16
C LEU A 11 -11.77 -6.52 2.21
N THR A 12 -12.72 -6.38 1.30
CA THR A 12 -12.78 -5.26 0.35
C THR A 12 -14.01 -4.39 0.61
N THR A 13 -13.89 -3.10 0.31
CA THR A 13 -15.02 -2.16 0.31
C THR A 13 -14.70 -0.98 -0.60
N THR A 14 -15.73 -0.34 -1.14
CA THR A 14 -15.65 0.91 -1.90
C THR A 14 -16.21 2.10 -1.11
N SER A 15 -16.54 1.91 0.17
CA SER A 15 -17.12 2.94 1.03
C SER A 15 -16.19 3.31 2.19
N TRP A 16 -15.99 4.61 2.38
CA TRP A 16 -15.32 5.17 3.54
C TRP A 16 -16.00 4.80 4.85
N ASP A 17 -17.34 4.72 4.87
CA ASP A 17 -18.12 4.46 6.11
C ASP A 17 -17.78 3.10 6.73
N THR A 18 -17.31 2.15 5.90
CA THR A 18 -16.87 0.83 6.39
C THR A 18 -15.63 0.93 7.29
N ILE A 19 -14.74 1.91 7.04
CA ILE A 19 -13.45 2.03 7.73
C ILE A 19 -13.30 3.32 8.55
N CYS A 20 -14.21 4.28 8.39
CA CYS A 20 -14.26 5.56 9.10
C CYS A 20 -15.22 5.48 10.29
N PHE A 21 -14.97 4.55 11.19
CA PHE A 21 -15.74 4.37 12.41
C PHE A 21 -15.08 5.04 13.63
N PRO A 22 -15.81 5.31 14.71
CA PRO A 22 -15.25 5.92 15.92
C PRO A 22 -14.14 5.06 16.51
N VAL A 23 -12.94 5.63 16.64
CA VAL A 23 -11.78 4.98 17.24
C VAL A 23 -11.06 5.97 18.17
N LYS A 24 -10.62 5.50 19.33
CA LYS A 24 -9.97 6.34 20.35
C LYS A 24 -8.92 5.58 21.16
N SER A 25 -7.96 6.32 21.69
CA SER A 25 -7.04 5.84 22.72
C SER A 25 -7.66 6.11 24.08
N VAL A 26 -7.79 5.08 24.91
CA VAL A 26 -8.33 5.17 26.28
C VAL A 26 -7.39 4.49 27.26
N PRO A 27 -7.29 4.97 28.52
CA PRO A 27 -6.60 4.23 29.56
C PRO A 27 -7.15 2.81 29.67
N ALA A 28 -6.26 1.81 29.67
CA ALA A 28 -6.67 0.41 29.68
C ALA A 28 -7.46 0.03 30.95
N ARG A 29 -7.19 0.70 32.07
CA ARG A 29 -7.96 0.56 33.32
C ARG A 29 -9.43 0.93 33.18
N ASP A 30 -9.79 1.78 32.21
CA ASP A 30 -11.17 2.22 31.99
C ASP A 30 -11.96 1.19 31.14
N VAL A 31 -11.28 0.18 30.61
CA VAL A 31 -11.85 -0.87 29.75
C VAL A 31 -11.86 -2.23 30.44
N LEU A 32 -10.89 -2.50 31.30
CA LEU A 32 -10.80 -3.76 32.04
C LEU A 32 -11.93 -3.85 33.09
N PRO A 33 -12.59 -5.00 33.23
CA PRO A 33 -13.59 -5.18 34.27
C PRO A 33 -12.93 -5.21 35.66
N GLU A 34 -13.67 -4.83 36.69
CA GLU A 34 -13.25 -5.10 38.08
C GLU A 34 -13.27 -6.62 38.36
N PRO A 35 -12.37 -7.19 39.17
CA PRO A 35 -11.35 -6.55 40.01
C PRO A 35 -9.93 -6.52 39.37
N TYR A 36 -9.82 -6.54 38.05
CA TYR A 36 -8.52 -6.65 37.38
C TYR A 36 -7.67 -5.39 37.62
N ARG A 37 -6.47 -5.57 38.18
CA ARG A 37 -5.49 -4.49 38.37
C ARG A 37 -4.45 -4.52 37.26
N MET A 38 -4.18 -3.36 36.67
CA MET A 38 -3.04 -3.21 35.77
C MET A 38 -1.74 -3.12 36.56
N VAL A 39 -0.81 -4.02 36.27
CA VAL A 39 0.58 -3.89 36.70
C VAL A 39 1.29 -2.81 35.89
N PRO A 40 2.37 -2.18 36.40
CA PRO A 40 3.15 -1.21 35.64
C PRO A 40 3.62 -1.78 34.30
N THR A 41 3.29 -1.10 33.22
CA THR A 41 3.70 -1.43 31.86
C THR A 41 3.79 -0.14 31.04
N ASP A 42 4.57 -0.15 29.96
CA ASP A 42 4.57 0.95 28.99
C ASP A 42 3.27 1.01 28.19
N ARG A 43 2.51 -0.09 28.10
CA ARG A 43 1.28 -0.20 27.28
C ARG A 43 0.02 0.04 28.11
N GLN A 44 -0.12 1.26 28.60
CA GLN A 44 -1.20 1.62 29.55
C GLN A 44 -2.50 2.07 28.88
N HIS A 45 -2.51 2.20 27.55
CA HIS A 45 -3.68 2.62 26.79
C HIS A 45 -4.12 1.52 25.82
N PHE A 46 -5.42 1.43 25.60
CA PHE A 46 -6.02 0.63 24.54
C PHE A 46 -6.50 1.52 23.39
N ILE A 47 -6.25 1.06 22.17
CA ILE A 47 -6.91 1.58 20.98
C ILE A 47 -8.23 0.81 20.82
N VAL A 48 -9.34 1.50 21.06
CA VAL A 48 -10.68 0.92 21.01
C VAL A 48 -11.48 1.55 19.88
N GLY A 49 -12.21 0.74 19.13
CA GLY A 49 -13.16 1.22 18.12
C GLY A 49 -14.54 0.60 18.31
N THR A 50 -15.55 1.32 17.80
CA THR A 50 -16.93 0.82 17.69
C THR A 50 -17.19 0.58 16.21
N MET A 51 -17.25 -0.69 15.81
CA MET A 51 -17.41 -1.10 14.43
C MET A 51 -18.82 -0.73 13.91
N PRO A 52 -19.05 -0.70 12.58
CA PRO A 52 -20.37 -0.37 12.01
C PRO A 52 -21.52 -1.28 12.47
N ASN A 53 -21.22 -2.51 12.89
CA ASN A 53 -22.16 -3.46 13.49
C ASN A 53 -22.32 -3.27 15.02
N GLU A 54 -21.88 -2.14 15.56
CA GLU A 54 -21.87 -1.77 16.98
C GLU A 54 -20.93 -2.60 17.88
N GLU A 55 -20.19 -3.57 17.30
CA GLU A 55 -19.22 -4.36 18.03
C GLU A 55 -18.06 -3.49 18.53
N ARG A 56 -17.73 -3.59 19.82
CA ARG A 56 -16.58 -2.89 20.40
C ARG A 56 -15.35 -3.76 20.30
N GLN A 57 -14.30 -3.24 19.69
CA GLN A 57 -13.06 -3.96 19.46
C GLN A 57 -11.86 -3.23 20.06
N VAL A 58 -10.97 -4.01 20.68
CA VAL A 58 -9.63 -3.56 21.09
C VAL A 58 -8.63 -3.92 19.98
N PHE A 59 -8.04 -2.92 19.34
CA PHE A 59 -7.10 -3.10 18.24
C PHE A 59 -5.66 -3.27 18.70
N ALA A 60 -5.28 -2.58 19.78
CA ALA A 60 -3.93 -2.67 20.34
C ALA A 60 -3.85 -2.16 21.77
N ALA A 61 -2.79 -2.59 22.46
CA ALA A 61 -2.29 -1.96 23.67
C ALA A 61 -1.05 -1.13 23.32
N GLN A 62 -1.07 0.14 23.68
CA GLN A 62 -0.10 1.15 23.27
C GLN A 62 0.32 2.03 24.45
N SER A 63 1.43 2.77 24.26
CA SER A 63 1.86 3.75 25.24
C SER A 63 0.91 4.95 25.30
N PRO A 64 0.80 5.65 26.45
CA PRO A 64 0.01 6.88 26.56
C PRO A 64 0.39 7.96 25.55
N ARG A 65 1.62 7.90 25.02
CA ARG A 65 2.14 8.87 24.06
C ARG A 65 1.90 8.46 22.60
N TYR A 66 1.37 7.26 22.34
CA TYR A 66 1.05 6.81 20.99
C TYR A 66 -0.10 7.64 20.43
N SER A 67 0.08 8.12 19.20
CA SER A 67 -0.92 8.89 18.48
C SER A 67 -1.59 8.04 17.43
N LEU A 68 -2.87 7.78 17.66
CA LEU A 68 -3.79 7.17 16.72
C LEU A 68 -4.12 8.16 15.60
N VAL A 69 -4.05 7.71 14.34
CA VAL A 69 -4.54 8.46 13.18
C VAL A 69 -5.83 7.80 12.68
N PRO A 70 -7.01 8.36 12.97
CA PRO A 70 -8.28 7.84 12.45
C PRO A 70 -8.35 7.93 10.92
N ASN A 71 -9.06 6.98 10.29
CA ASN A 71 -9.22 6.99 8.83
C ASN A 71 -10.04 8.19 8.34
N THR A 72 -10.86 8.78 9.21
CA THR A 72 -11.57 10.04 8.93
C THR A 72 -10.61 11.18 8.57
N ILE A 73 -9.42 11.24 9.16
CA ILE A 73 -8.43 12.27 8.80
C ILE A 73 -7.94 12.10 7.36
N ILE A 74 -7.75 10.85 6.90
CA ILE A 74 -7.35 10.54 5.52
C ILE A 74 -8.50 10.89 4.57
N ARG A 75 -9.71 10.42 4.87
CA ARG A 75 -10.93 10.74 4.09
C ARG A 75 -11.09 12.25 3.94
N ASP A 76 -11.07 12.99 5.04
CA ASP A 76 -11.33 14.43 5.02
C ASP A 76 -10.26 15.19 4.24
N ALA A 77 -8.99 14.75 4.27
CA ALA A 77 -7.93 15.32 3.45
C ALA A 77 -8.12 15.01 1.95
N VAL A 78 -8.52 13.79 1.61
CA VAL A 78 -8.83 13.39 0.23
C VAL A 78 -10.03 14.16 -0.30
N THR A 79 -11.12 14.22 0.47
CA THR A 79 -12.33 14.97 0.12
C THR A 79 -12.06 16.45 -0.09
N GLU A 80 -11.19 17.05 0.72
CA GLU A 80 -10.83 18.47 0.57
C GLU A 80 -10.07 18.77 -0.73
N VAL A 81 -9.31 17.81 -1.26
CA VAL A 81 -8.47 18.01 -2.46
C VAL A 81 -9.12 17.48 -3.74
N ALA A 82 -9.71 16.30 -3.68
CA ALA A 82 -10.26 15.58 -4.83
C ALA A 82 -11.80 15.66 -4.92
N GLY A 83 -12.48 16.13 -3.86
CA GLY A 83 -13.94 16.18 -3.79
C GLY A 83 -14.57 14.93 -3.14
N ILE A 84 -15.86 15.03 -2.81
CA ILE A 84 -16.63 14.01 -2.08
C ILE A 84 -16.84 12.73 -2.92
N GLU A 85 -16.89 12.85 -4.24
CA GLU A 85 -17.24 11.76 -5.14
C GLU A 85 -16.06 10.85 -5.53
N GLN A 86 -14.87 11.07 -4.98
CA GLN A 86 -13.68 10.33 -5.41
C GLN A 86 -13.83 8.83 -5.13
N PRO A 87 -13.80 7.96 -6.17
CA PRO A 87 -13.90 6.53 -5.97
C PRO A 87 -12.73 5.98 -5.17
N VAL A 88 -13.04 5.07 -4.26
CA VAL A 88 -12.05 4.38 -3.45
C VAL A 88 -12.20 2.87 -3.56
N HIS A 89 -11.08 2.17 -3.49
CA HIS A 89 -11.03 0.73 -3.34
C HIS A 89 -10.16 0.38 -2.13
N ILE A 90 -10.79 -0.07 -1.07
CA ILE A 90 -10.14 -0.27 0.22
C ILE A 90 -10.02 -1.76 0.50
N ARG A 91 -8.81 -2.19 0.87
CA ARG A 91 -8.55 -3.50 1.46
C ARG A 91 -8.28 -3.34 2.94
N TYR A 92 -8.91 -4.15 3.78
CA TYR A 92 -8.71 -4.05 5.22
C TYR A 92 -8.74 -5.40 5.92
N SER A 93 -7.99 -5.51 7.01
CA SER A 93 -8.06 -6.66 7.92
C SER A 93 -8.98 -6.33 9.08
N ARG A 94 -9.61 -7.38 9.65
CA ARG A 94 -10.39 -7.25 10.89
C ARG A 94 -9.54 -6.78 12.07
N ASN A 95 -8.21 -6.88 11.99
CA ASN A 95 -7.29 -6.43 13.02
C ASN A 95 -6.97 -4.93 12.91
N GLY A 96 -7.59 -4.19 11.98
CA GLY A 96 -7.36 -2.76 11.81
C GLY A 96 -6.08 -2.43 11.05
N GLU A 97 -5.79 -3.17 9.98
CA GLU A 97 -4.84 -2.78 8.93
C GLU A 97 -5.64 -2.36 7.69
N TYR A 98 -5.23 -1.29 7.02
CA TYR A 98 -5.96 -0.70 5.90
C TYR A 98 -5.00 -0.36 4.76
N ALA A 99 -5.35 -0.77 3.55
CA ALA A 99 -4.80 -0.28 2.29
C ALA A 99 -5.93 0.48 1.57
N ILE A 100 -5.84 1.80 1.55
CA ILE A 100 -6.86 2.70 1.05
C ILE A 100 -6.38 3.20 -0.31
N ASN A 101 -6.97 2.68 -1.39
CA ASN A 101 -6.64 3.13 -2.73
C ASN A 101 -7.66 4.19 -3.15
N VAL A 102 -7.19 5.41 -3.34
CA VAL A 102 -7.97 6.51 -3.93
C VAL A 102 -7.71 6.49 -5.42
N LEU A 103 -8.71 6.18 -6.23
CA LEU A 103 -8.59 6.20 -7.69
C LEU A 103 -8.49 7.65 -8.15
N LEU A 104 -7.76 7.95 -9.22
CA LEU A 104 -7.63 9.30 -9.79
C LEU A 104 -8.21 9.31 -11.21
N PRO A 105 -8.76 10.41 -11.74
CA PRO A 105 -9.42 10.42 -13.05
C PRO A 105 -8.50 10.07 -14.23
N ASP A 106 -7.18 10.14 -14.04
CA ASP A 106 -6.20 9.88 -15.10
C ASP A 106 -6.11 8.39 -15.42
N GLU A 107 -6.49 8.03 -16.64
CA GLU A 107 -6.37 6.68 -17.19
C GLU A 107 -5.23 6.58 -18.21
N THR A 108 -4.67 5.39 -18.33
CA THR A 108 -3.70 5.06 -19.37
C THR A 108 -3.81 3.60 -19.77
N THR A 109 -3.15 3.22 -20.86
CA THR A 109 -3.19 1.86 -21.39
C THR A 109 -1.86 1.15 -21.20
N VAL A 110 -1.92 -0.14 -20.87
CA VAL A 110 -0.76 -1.03 -20.89
C VAL A 110 -0.71 -1.82 -22.19
N GLY A 111 -1.87 -2.32 -22.62
CA GLY A 111 -2.07 -2.98 -23.91
C GLY A 111 -3.29 -2.43 -24.65
N PRO A 112 -3.62 -2.94 -25.84
CA PRO A 112 -4.71 -2.43 -26.67
C PRO A 112 -6.08 -2.36 -25.97
N ASN A 113 -6.36 -3.33 -25.08
CA ASN A 113 -7.64 -3.46 -24.38
C ASN A 113 -7.49 -3.44 -22.85
N ASP A 114 -6.34 -2.98 -22.33
CA ASP A 114 -6.05 -3.04 -20.89
C ASP A 114 -5.78 -1.63 -20.34
N ILE A 115 -6.84 -1.06 -19.77
CA ILE A 115 -6.85 0.28 -19.19
C ILE A 115 -6.55 0.18 -17.70
N ILE A 116 -5.62 1.01 -17.24
CA ILE A 116 -5.27 1.19 -15.85
C ILE A 116 -5.49 2.65 -15.46
N GLN A 117 -5.90 2.87 -14.22
CA GLN A 117 -6.20 4.19 -13.67
C GLN A 117 -5.11 4.55 -12.67
N ARG A 118 -4.62 5.79 -12.66
CA ARG A 118 -3.70 6.23 -11.60
C ARG A 118 -4.42 6.16 -10.25
N GLN A 119 -3.69 5.86 -9.19
CA GLN A 119 -4.24 5.82 -7.84
C GLN A 119 -3.25 6.36 -6.82
N LEU A 120 -3.78 6.77 -5.66
CA LEU A 120 -3.01 7.04 -4.46
C LEU A 120 -3.30 5.99 -3.39
N THR A 121 -2.25 5.31 -2.93
CA THR A 121 -2.37 4.29 -1.88
C THR A 121 -1.96 4.86 -0.54
N PHE A 122 -2.85 4.80 0.46
CA PHE A 122 -2.50 5.02 1.86
C PHE A 122 -2.51 3.68 2.60
N THR A 123 -1.45 3.40 3.36
CA THR A 123 -1.50 2.33 4.36
C THR A 123 -1.69 2.95 5.73
N ASN A 124 -2.64 2.44 6.51
CA ASN A 124 -2.86 2.85 7.89
C ASN A 124 -3.06 1.62 8.79
N SER A 125 -2.75 1.74 10.08
CA SER A 125 -3.05 0.68 11.04
C SER A 125 -3.35 1.21 12.43
N TYR A 126 -4.38 0.63 13.06
CA TYR A 126 -4.72 0.87 14.46
C TYR A 126 -3.97 -0.04 15.43
N THR A 127 -3.21 -1.01 14.91
CA THR A 127 -2.41 -1.91 15.73
C THR A 127 -1.09 -1.28 16.21
N GLY A 128 -0.63 -0.24 15.51
CA GLY A 128 0.71 0.35 15.65
C GLY A 128 1.86 -0.55 15.21
N LYS A 129 1.60 -1.73 14.62
CA LYS A 129 2.63 -2.61 14.06
C LYS A 129 3.05 -2.20 12.65
N SER A 130 2.13 -1.62 11.89
CA SER A 130 2.39 -1.07 10.57
C SER A 130 2.36 0.45 10.65
N GLN A 131 3.37 1.08 10.07
CA GLN A 131 3.45 2.53 10.01
C GLN A 131 2.47 3.07 8.97
N PHE A 132 2.08 4.33 9.13
CA PHE A 132 1.37 5.04 8.09
C PHE A 132 2.30 5.25 6.89
N THR A 133 1.86 4.88 5.69
CA THR A 133 2.63 5.06 4.46
C THR A 133 1.77 5.68 3.37
N ILE A 134 2.43 6.40 2.45
CA ILE A 134 1.84 6.86 1.21
C ILE A 134 2.63 6.23 0.06
N GLN A 135 1.95 5.56 -0.85
CA GLN A 135 2.54 4.78 -1.93
C GLN A 135 3.63 3.79 -1.47
N GLY A 136 3.40 3.16 -0.31
CA GLY A 136 4.31 2.17 0.25
C GLY A 136 5.62 2.77 0.76
N THR A 137 5.72 4.10 0.81
CA THR A 137 6.84 4.81 1.42
C THR A 137 6.48 5.21 2.84
N GLU A 138 7.24 4.69 3.80
CA GLU A 138 7.17 5.17 5.18
C GLU A 138 7.49 6.65 5.21
N MET A 139 6.67 7.39 5.96
CA MET A 139 6.88 8.82 6.15
C MET A 139 8.15 9.03 6.99
N LYS A 140 9.29 9.31 6.36
CA LYS A 140 10.59 9.62 7.01
C LYS A 140 11.11 10.96 6.54
N ARG A 141 12.03 11.57 7.32
CA ARG A 141 12.69 12.87 7.02
C ARG A 141 12.92 13.01 5.54
N VAL A 142 12.48 14.15 5.05
CA VAL A 142 12.11 14.26 3.68
C VAL A 142 13.10 15.40 3.09
N ARG A 143 13.62 15.41 1.83
CA ARG A 143 14.00 16.53 0.87
C ARG A 143 13.31 16.82 -0.55
N GLN A 144 13.02 15.92 -1.52
CA GLN A 144 12.28 16.21 -2.80
C GLN A 144 11.02 15.36 -3.13
N GLN A 145 9.96 16.00 -3.66
CA GLN A 145 8.69 15.35 -4.01
C GLN A 145 8.81 14.52 -5.30
N LYS A 146 9.34 13.30 -5.17
CA LYS A 146 9.14 12.25 -6.16
C LYS A 146 8.30 11.15 -5.53
N VAL A 147 7.00 11.17 -5.78
CA VAL A 147 6.06 10.17 -5.27
C VAL A 147 5.92 9.10 -6.34
N ARG A 148 5.99 7.82 -5.95
CA ARG A 148 5.70 6.70 -6.86
C ARG A 148 4.30 6.86 -7.46
N VAL A 149 4.15 6.63 -8.76
CA VAL A 149 2.84 6.60 -9.40
C VAL A 149 2.32 5.17 -9.33
N ALA A 150 1.32 4.96 -8.48
CA ALA A 150 0.61 3.68 -8.41
C ALA A 150 -0.58 3.67 -9.38
N TYR A 151 -1.00 2.46 -9.74
CA TYR A 151 -2.08 2.24 -10.69
C TYR A 151 -3.10 1.24 -10.13
N TYR A 152 -4.35 1.40 -10.53
CA TYR A 152 -5.44 0.50 -10.25
C TYR A 152 -5.90 -0.14 -11.54
N ARG A 153 -6.19 -1.44 -11.50
CA ARG A 153 -6.71 -2.16 -12.65
C ARG A 153 -8.05 -2.79 -12.32
N GLN A 154 -9.07 -2.39 -13.05
CA GLN A 154 -10.45 -2.79 -12.77
C GLN A 154 -10.67 -4.29 -12.94
N ILE A 155 -10.02 -4.92 -13.92
CA ILE A 155 -10.15 -6.36 -14.24
C ILE A 155 -9.88 -7.23 -13.00
N CYS A 156 -8.86 -6.90 -12.22
CA CYS A 156 -8.47 -7.59 -10.99
C CYS A 156 -8.84 -6.86 -9.70
N SER A 157 -9.48 -5.70 -9.83
CA SER A 157 -9.84 -4.81 -8.73
C SER A 157 -8.69 -4.61 -7.74
N ASN A 158 -7.45 -4.52 -8.24
CA ASN A 158 -6.22 -4.49 -7.45
C ASN A 158 -5.47 -3.17 -7.62
N GLY A 159 -4.78 -2.78 -6.56
CA GLY A 159 -3.84 -1.66 -6.61
C GLY A 159 -2.43 -2.19 -6.82
N MET A 160 -1.74 -1.66 -7.82
CA MET A 160 -0.37 -1.94 -8.19
C MET A 160 0.48 -0.72 -7.84
N MET A 161 1.62 -0.95 -7.18
CA MET A 161 2.49 0.14 -6.76
C MET A 161 3.45 0.53 -7.88
N GLY A 162 3.91 1.79 -7.86
CA GLY A 162 4.93 2.31 -8.76
C GLY A 162 6.35 1.85 -8.40
N TRP A 163 6.63 0.54 -8.46
CA TRP A 163 7.90 -0.02 -7.96
C TRP A 163 9.15 0.47 -8.72
N ALA A 164 9.06 0.68 -10.04
CA ALA A 164 10.17 1.25 -10.82
C ALA A 164 10.25 2.78 -10.70
N ASP A 165 9.25 3.44 -10.13
CA ASP A 165 9.26 4.90 -9.93
C ASP A 165 10.16 5.33 -8.77
N GLU A 166 10.80 4.38 -8.07
CA GLU A 166 11.96 4.65 -7.20
C GLU A 166 13.16 5.21 -7.98
N PHE A 167 13.21 4.98 -9.29
CA PHE A 167 14.33 5.35 -10.16
C PHE A 167 14.01 6.65 -10.91
N ILE A 168 15.06 7.32 -11.40
CA ILE A 168 14.85 8.60 -12.10
C ILE A 168 14.19 8.38 -13.46
N SER A 169 14.64 7.34 -14.17
CA SER A 169 14.18 6.95 -15.51
C SER A 169 14.11 5.42 -15.64
N LEU A 170 13.47 4.96 -16.73
CA LEU A 170 13.46 3.55 -17.11
C LEU A 170 14.89 3.01 -17.29
N ASP A 171 15.77 3.72 -17.98
CA ASP A 171 17.16 3.26 -18.23
C ASP A 171 17.91 2.95 -16.93
N GLN A 172 17.75 3.80 -15.91
CA GLN A 172 18.38 3.57 -14.61
C GLN A 172 17.79 2.35 -13.88
N TYR A 173 16.49 2.11 -14.04
CA TYR A 173 15.86 0.92 -13.51
C TYR A 173 16.40 -0.35 -14.20
N LEU A 174 16.51 -0.34 -15.53
CA LEU A 174 17.02 -1.47 -16.30
C LEU A 174 18.50 -1.76 -15.98
N ASP A 175 19.34 -0.72 -15.87
CA ASP A 175 20.75 -0.86 -15.47
C ASP A 175 20.88 -1.46 -14.06
N TRP A 176 20.01 -1.05 -13.13
CA TRP A 176 19.96 -1.65 -11.78
C TRP A 176 19.58 -3.13 -11.82
N LEU A 177 18.62 -3.53 -12.65
CA LEU A 177 18.24 -4.93 -12.80
C LEU A 177 19.41 -5.80 -13.31
N VAL A 178 20.26 -5.26 -14.20
CA VAL A 178 21.43 -5.96 -14.75
C VAL A 178 22.56 -6.06 -13.73
N THR A 179 22.92 -4.93 -13.11
CA THR A 179 24.13 -4.83 -12.29
C THR A 179 23.93 -5.26 -10.85
N GLY A 180 22.68 -5.23 -10.36
CA GLY A 180 22.35 -5.38 -8.93
C GLY A 180 22.94 -4.27 -8.05
N GLN A 181 23.70 -3.34 -8.63
CA GLN A 181 24.28 -2.20 -7.94
C GLN A 181 23.25 -1.09 -7.97
N THR A 182 22.89 -0.60 -6.79
CA THR A 182 22.19 0.67 -6.71
C THR A 182 23.26 1.76 -6.79
N PRO A 183 23.38 2.56 -7.86
CA PRO A 183 24.25 3.73 -7.79
C PRO A 183 23.92 4.52 -6.52
N GLU A 184 24.92 5.07 -5.84
CA GLU A 184 24.75 5.82 -4.57
C GLU A 184 23.69 6.94 -4.63
N LYS A 185 23.20 7.26 -5.83
CA LYS A 185 22.17 8.25 -6.18
C LYS A 185 20.96 7.71 -6.98
N ALA A 186 20.82 6.40 -7.21
CA ALA A 186 19.83 5.84 -8.14
C ALA A 186 18.49 5.43 -7.50
N LYS A 187 18.48 5.07 -6.21
CA LYS A 187 17.23 4.97 -5.47
C LYS A 187 16.93 6.33 -4.87
N VAL A 188 15.77 6.88 -5.21
CA VAL A 188 15.12 7.92 -4.39
C VAL A 188 15.04 7.33 -2.98
N LYS A 189 15.86 7.84 -2.04
CA LYS A 189 15.88 7.37 -0.64
C LYS A 189 14.59 7.81 0.05
N GLY A 190 13.49 7.14 -0.31
CA GLY A 190 12.16 7.53 0.10
C GLY A 190 11.72 8.88 -0.44
N LEU A 191 10.45 9.19 -0.17
CA LEU A 191 9.91 10.53 -0.27
C LEU A 191 10.86 11.44 0.45
N GLU A 192 11.13 12.59 -0.14
CA GLU A 192 11.95 13.59 0.47
C GLU A 192 11.17 15.01 0.41
N TRP A 193 11.04 15.91 1.40
CA TRP A 193 10.60 17.33 1.55
C TRP A 193 11.63 18.25 2.25
N VAL A 194 12.23 19.21 1.56
CA VAL A 194 13.01 20.26 2.23
C VAL A 194 12.02 21.10 3.05
N TYR A 195 12.09 20.99 4.37
CA TYR A 195 11.30 21.85 5.25
C TYR A 195 11.87 23.25 5.22
N GLU A 196 11.00 24.22 4.93
CA GLU A 196 11.35 25.65 4.87
C GLU A 196 11.89 26.18 6.21
N SER A 197 11.61 25.49 7.33
CA SER A 197 12.13 25.87 8.65
C SER A 197 12.37 24.67 9.59
N ALA A 198 13.22 24.90 10.61
CA ALA A 198 13.48 23.94 11.67
C ALA A 198 12.24 23.65 12.56
N GLU A 199 11.32 24.60 12.66
CA GLU A 199 10.05 24.42 13.40
C GLU A 199 9.10 23.50 12.66
N THR A 200 8.99 23.69 11.34
CA THR A 200 8.24 22.81 10.45
C THR A 200 8.80 21.38 10.55
N LEU A 201 10.13 21.21 10.47
CA LEU A 201 10.76 19.90 10.66
C LEU A 201 10.44 19.26 12.04
N ARG A 202 10.43 20.03 13.14
CA ARG A 202 10.08 19.49 14.47
C ARG A 202 8.61 19.09 14.56
N ALA A 203 7.69 19.89 14.03
CA ALA A 203 6.27 19.56 13.96
C ALA A 203 6.03 18.24 13.20
N TYR A 204 6.77 18.03 12.11
CA TYR A 204 6.71 16.80 11.31
C TYR A 204 7.42 15.59 11.93
N GLN A 205 8.49 15.77 12.71
CA GLN A 205 9.14 14.66 13.42
C GLN A 205 8.20 13.93 14.39
N HIS A 206 7.25 14.64 15.00
CA HIS A 206 6.21 14.03 15.83
C HIS A 206 5.21 13.19 15.02
N ILE A 207 4.87 13.64 13.80
CA ILE A 207 4.06 12.89 12.82
C ILE A 207 4.70 11.53 12.50
N PHE A 208 6.01 11.49 12.27
CA PHE A 208 6.69 10.25 11.82
C PHE A 208 6.97 9.24 12.93
N THR A 209 6.95 9.68 14.19
CA THR A 209 7.22 8.79 15.35
C THR A 209 5.94 8.25 15.99
N HIS A 210 4.76 8.59 15.44
CA HIS A 210 3.47 8.28 16.06
C HIS A 210 3.40 8.69 17.53
N ARG A 211 4.10 9.78 17.90
CA ARG A 211 4.24 10.22 19.29
C ARG A 211 3.92 11.70 19.43
N GLY A 212 2.75 11.99 19.98
CA GLY A 212 2.28 13.36 20.16
C GLY A 212 1.91 14.05 18.85
N ILE A 213 1.39 13.31 17.87
CA ILE A 213 0.88 13.87 16.61
C ILE A 213 -0.27 14.84 16.91
N ASN A 214 -0.14 16.08 16.41
CA ASN A 214 -1.26 16.99 16.27
C ASN A 214 -2.05 16.61 15.01
N LEU A 215 -3.26 16.07 15.17
CA LEU A 215 -4.06 15.58 14.04
C LEU A 215 -4.45 16.68 13.06
N ASN A 216 -4.62 17.93 13.50
CA ASN A 216 -4.91 19.05 12.61
C ASN A 216 -3.71 19.38 11.71
N GLN A 217 -2.50 19.38 12.29
CA GLN A 217 -1.26 19.56 11.51
C GLN A 217 -1.04 18.40 10.54
N PHE A 218 -1.33 17.17 10.97
CA PHE A 218 -1.26 16.00 10.09
C PHE A 218 -2.26 16.07 8.93
N LYS A 219 -3.50 16.52 9.18
CA LYS A 219 -4.48 16.74 8.11
C LYS A 219 -3.99 17.80 7.12
N ALA A 220 -3.56 18.96 7.61
CA ALA A 220 -3.05 20.05 6.76
C ALA A 220 -1.88 19.59 5.88
N PHE A 221 -1.01 18.75 6.45
CA PHE A 221 0.06 18.11 5.71
C PHE A 221 -0.44 17.20 4.60
N LEU A 222 -1.37 16.29 4.90
CA LEU A 222 -1.95 15.41 3.90
C LEU A 222 -2.59 16.22 2.76
N VAL A 223 -3.33 17.28 3.08
CA VAL A 223 -3.93 18.17 2.08
C VAL A 223 -2.86 18.79 1.17
N ASN A 224 -1.78 19.34 1.73
CA ASN A 224 -0.71 19.93 0.94
C ASN A 224 0.03 18.88 0.09
N PHE A 225 0.31 17.72 0.67
CA PHE A 225 0.88 16.59 -0.06
C PHE A 225 0.00 16.19 -1.24
N LEU A 226 -1.31 16.05 -1.02
CA LEU A 226 -2.27 15.65 -2.03
C LEU A 226 -2.34 16.65 -3.17
N ARG A 227 -2.44 17.94 -2.87
CA ARG A 227 -2.47 19.01 -3.89
C ARG A 227 -1.23 18.93 -4.79
N ASN A 228 -0.06 18.80 -4.18
CA ASN A 228 1.19 18.72 -4.94
C ASN A 228 1.27 17.41 -5.73
N PHE A 229 0.82 16.29 -5.16
CA PHE A 229 0.78 15.01 -5.87
C PHE A 229 -0.13 15.06 -7.08
N MET A 230 -1.33 15.66 -6.96
CA MET A 230 -2.25 15.81 -8.09
C MET A 230 -1.63 16.64 -9.23
N GLN A 231 -0.92 17.71 -8.89
CA GLN A 231 -0.20 18.52 -9.88
C GLN A 231 0.96 17.75 -10.54
N TYR A 232 1.75 17.04 -9.73
CA TYR A 232 2.89 16.25 -10.20
C TYR A 232 2.45 15.06 -11.06
N ALA A 233 1.46 14.30 -10.60
CA ALA A 233 1.01 13.06 -11.23
C ALA A 233 0.49 13.29 -12.65
N GLN A 234 -0.14 14.43 -12.94
CA GLN A 234 -0.61 14.75 -14.29
C GLN A 234 0.53 14.90 -15.32
N GLN A 235 1.74 15.26 -14.86
CA GLN A 235 2.86 15.62 -15.74
C GLN A 235 4.04 14.64 -15.66
N ALA A 236 4.02 13.74 -14.68
CA ALA A 236 5.16 12.88 -14.40
C ALA A 236 5.19 11.63 -15.30
N PRO A 237 6.31 11.39 -16.03
CA PRO A 237 6.59 10.08 -16.60
C PRO A 237 6.76 9.06 -15.47
N SER A 238 6.29 7.84 -15.71
CA SER A 238 6.33 6.74 -14.75
C SER A 238 7.11 5.58 -15.36
N PRO A 239 8.37 5.36 -14.95
CA PRO A 239 9.12 4.17 -15.32
C PRO A 239 8.33 2.87 -15.11
N THR A 240 7.48 2.81 -14.08
CA THR A 240 6.63 1.64 -13.81
C THR A 240 5.64 1.38 -14.93
N HIS A 241 4.99 2.43 -15.45
CA HIS A 241 4.08 2.28 -16.58
C HIS A 241 4.80 1.81 -17.84
N GLU A 242 6.01 2.29 -18.10
CA GLU A 242 6.82 1.81 -19.21
C GLU A 242 7.22 0.34 -19.04
N VAL A 243 7.59 -0.08 -17.83
CA VAL A 243 7.85 -1.50 -17.52
C VAL A 243 6.61 -2.36 -17.73
N PHE A 244 5.41 -1.87 -17.36
CA PHE A 244 4.17 -2.60 -17.64
C PHE A 244 3.96 -2.85 -19.13
N LYS A 245 4.25 -1.85 -19.98
CA LYS A 245 4.17 -2.01 -21.44
C LYS A 245 5.19 -3.04 -21.95
N LEU A 246 6.43 -2.96 -21.51
CA LEU A 246 7.47 -3.94 -21.87
C LEU A 246 7.09 -5.37 -21.44
N MET A 247 6.53 -5.52 -20.23
CA MET A 247 6.02 -6.80 -19.74
C MET A 247 4.82 -7.31 -20.54
N HIS A 248 3.95 -6.41 -21.02
CA HIS A 248 2.81 -6.78 -21.86
C HIS A 248 3.27 -7.31 -23.22
N ASP A 249 4.30 -6.68 -23.79
CA ASP A 249 4.84 -7.04 -25.10
C ASP A 249 5.75 -8.27 -25.08
N THR A 250 6.06 -8.80 -23.88
CA THR A 250 6.89 -9.99 -23.72
C THR A 250 6.06 -11.23 -23.37
N ALA A 251 6.05 -12.20 -24.30
CA ALA A 251 5.35 -13.47 -24.12
C ALA A 251 5.99 -14.35 -23.03
N VAL A 252 5.14 -15.02 -22.25
CA VAL A 252 5.53 -16.10 -21.33
C VAL A 252 5.32 -17.43 -22.05
N THR A 253 6.41 -18.00 -22.55
CA THR A 253 6.38 -19.24 -23.35
C THR A 253 6.33 -20.51 -22.50
N ASP A 254 6.91 -20.50 -21.30
CA ASP A 254 6.91 -21.62 -20.36
C ASP A 254 6.28 -21.21 -19.03
N ARG A 255 5.05 -21.68 -18.79
CA ARG A 255 4.31 -21.45 -17.54
C ARG A 255 4.94 -22.13 -16.32
N GLN A 256 5.63 -23.26 -16.50
CA GLN A 256 6.30 -23.94 -15.40
C GLN A 256 7.51 -23.15 -14.94
N GLU A 257 8.29 -22.60 -15.87
CA GLU A 257 9.42 -21.74 -15.50
C GLU A 257 8.94 -20.42 -14.89
N ALA A 258 7.87 -19.83 -15.41
CA ALA A 258 7.22 -18.67 -14.80
C ALA A 258 6.79 -18.95 -13.34
N ALA A 259 6.13 -20.08 -13.09
CA ALA A 259 5.72 -20.48 -11.74
C ALA A 259 6.92 -20.70 -10.80
N LYS A 260 8.02 -21.32 -11.31
CA LYS A 260 9.26 -21.48 -10.54
C LYS A 260 9.92 -20.13 -10.23
N LEU A 261 9.92 -19.20 -11.17
CA LEU A 261 10.42 -17.84 -10.97
C LEU A 261 9.68 -17.18 -9.80
N VAL A 262 8.35 -17.14 -9.85
CA VAL A 262 7.50 -16.56 -8.78
C VAL A 262 7.74 -17.25 -7.43
N ARG A 263 7.91 -18.58 -7.43
CA ARG A 263 8.20 -19.34 -6.21
C ARG A 263 9.57 -19.00 -5.61
N LYS A 264 10.60 -18.80 -6.45
CA LYS A 264 11.97 -18.42 -6.00
C LYS A 264 11.97 -17.11 -5.20
N VAL A 265 10.99 -16.23 -5.44
CA VAL A 265 10.82 -14.96 -4.73
C VAL A 265 10.28 -15.11 -3.30
N GLY A 266 9.90 -16.33 -2.90
CA GLY A 266 9.36 -16.63 -1.57
C GLY A 266 7.83 -16.64 -1.49
N ILE A 267 7.14 -16.59 -2.64
CA ILE A 267 5.69 -16.74 -2.71
C ILE A 267 5.34 -18.24 -2.54
N SER A 268 4.41 -18.54 -1.64
CA SER A 268 4.00 -19.92 -1.36
C SER A 268 3.36 -20.58 -2.59
N GLN A 269 3.53 -21.90 -2.76
CA GLN A 269 2.96 -22.64 -3.90
C GLN A 269 1.46 -22.37 -4.11
N LYS A 270 0.67 -22.34 -3.03
CA LYS A 270 -0.78 -22.03 -3.10
C LYS A 270 -1.08 -20.68 -3.77
N LEU A 271 -0.24 -19.67 -3.51
CA LEU A 271 -0.39 -18.34 -4.12
C LEU A 271 0.15 -18.31 -5.55
N VAL A 272 1.18 -19.09 -5.85
CA VAL A 272 1.66 -19.28 -7.23
C VAL A 272 0.54 -19.91 -8.07
N ASP A 273 -0.08 -20.98 -7.58
CA ASP A 273 -1.18 -21.67 -8.28
C ASP A 273 -2.34 -20.69 -8.55
N ALA A 274 -2.74 -19.92 -7.54
CA ALA A 274 -3.77 -18.89 -7.67
C ALA A 274 -3.37 -17.76 -8.65
N ALA A 275 -2.09 -17.40 -8.71
CA ALA A 275 -1.58 -16.41 -9.65
C ALA A 275 -1.62 -16.92 -11.10
N MET A 276 -1.25 -18.18 -11.32
CA MET A 276 -1.28 -18.81 -12.64
C MET A 276 -2.71 -19.03 -13.14
N GLU A 277 -3.63 -19.42 -12.25
CA GLU A 277 -5.07 -19.50 -12.55
C GLU A 277 -5.61 -18.13 -12.95
N ARG A 278 -5.27 -17.09 -12.17
CA ARG A 278 -5.68 -15.72 -12.45
C ARG A 278 -5.16 -15.23 -13.79
N MET A 279 -3.90 -15.51 -14.11
CA MET A 279 -3.29 -15.19 -15.41
C MET A 279 -4.09 -15.81 -16.56
N ALA A 280 -4.47 -17.10 -16.47
CA ALA A 280 -5.26 -17.78 -17.50
C ALA A 280 -6.67 -17.18 -17.69
N ILE A 281 -7.30 -16.74 -16.59
CA ILE A 281 -8.59 -16.02 -16.66
C ILE A 281 -8.42 -14.70 -17.43
N GLU A 282 -7.37 -13.93 -17.11
CA GLU A 282 -7.16 -12.62 -17.72
C GLU A 282 -6.77 -12.69 -19.19
N GLU A 283 -6.01 -13.71 -19.60
CA GLU A 283 -5.76 -14.02 -21.02
C GLU A 283 -7.08 -14.15 -21.79
N SER A 284 -8.04 -14.89 -21.22
CA SER A 284 -9.36 -15.12 -21.82
C SER A 284 -10.19 -13.83 -21.89
N VAL A 285 -10.14 -13.01 -20.83
CA VAL A 285 -10.87 -11.74 -20.76
C VAL A 285 -10.34 -10.72 -21.76
N LEU A 286 -9.01 -10.67 -21.95
CA LEU A 286 -8.36 -9.69 -22.82
C LEU A 286 -8.18 -10.17 -24.26
N GLY A 287 -8.37 -11.47 -24.53
CA GLY A 287 -8.09 -12.07 -25.82
C GLY A 287 -6.62 -12.03 -26.17
N THR A 288 -5.73 -12.11 -25.17
CA THR A 288 -4.28 -12.06 -25.34
C THR A 288 -3.62 -13.36 -24.91
N GLY A 289 -2.43 -13.63 -25.45
CA GLY A 289 -1.61 -14.75 -24.99
C GLY A 289 -0.98 -14.48 -23.62
N PRO A 290 -0.39 -15.52 -22.99
CA PRO A 290 0.35 -15.37 -21.75
C PRO A 290 1.51 -14.38 -21.93
N ASN A 291 1.57 -13.34 -21.10
CA ASN A 291 2.66 -12.37 -21.09
C ASN A 291 3.09 -12.02 -19.65
N ALA A 292 4.24 -11.36 -19.50
CA ALA A 292 4.83 -11.06 -18.20
C ALA A 292 3.95 -10.09 -17.38
N TRP A 293 3.16 -9.24 -18.04
CA TRP A 293 2.22 -8.33 -17.40
C TRP A 293 1.07 -9.08 -16.71
N LEU A 294 0.49 -10.08 -17.37
CA LEU A 294 -0.55 -10.92 -16.80
C LEU A 294 0.01 -11.82 -15.67
N LEU A 295 1.25 -12.28 -15.80
CA LEU A 295 1.92 -13.01 -14.72
C LEU A 295 2.06 -12.14 -13.46
N TYR A 296 2.57 -10.91 -13.61
CA TYR A 296 2.69 -9.96 -12.50
C TYR A 296 1.33 -9.64 -11.88
N ASN A 297 0.31 -9.37 -12.69
CA ASN A 297 -1.05 -9.11 -12.19
C ASN A 297 -1.64 -10.30 -11.45
N GLY A 298 -1.44 -11.51 -11.95
CA GLY A 298 -1.85 -12.74 -11.27
C GLY A 298 -1.22 -12.84 -9.89
N VAL A 299 0.08 -12.55 -9.77
CA VAL A 299 0.81 -12.55 -8.50
C VAL A 299 0.27 -11.50 -7.54
N ASN A 300 0.14 -10.25 -8.00
CA ASN A 300 -0.41 -9.17 -7.18
C ASN A 300 -1.84 -9.52 -6.71
N HIS A 301 -2.71 -9.97 -7.61
CA HIS A 301 -4.06 -10.39 -7.26
C HIS A 301 -4.07 -11.51 -6.22
N ALA A 302 -3.23 -12.55 -6.38
CA ALA A 302 -3.13 -13.64 -5.41
C ALA A 302 -2.63 -13.14 -4.05
N LEU A 303 -1.64 -12.24 -4.03
CA LEU A 303 -1.10 -11.65 -2.81
C LEU A 303 -2.12 -10.81 -2.05
N PHE A 304 -3.10 -10.18 -2.70
CA PHE A 304 -4.05 -9.28 -2.03
C PHE A 304 -5.47 -9.83 -1.87
N ASN A 305 -5.83 -10.88 -2.60
CA ASN A 305 -7.14 -11.54 -2.48
C ASN A 305 -7.04 -12.96 -1.91
N GLY A 306 -5.84 -13.55 -1.88
CA GLY A 306 -5.60 -14.85 -1.29
C GLY A 306 -5.67 -14.84 0.23
N ASN A 307 -6.20 -15.94 0.79
CA ASN A 307 -6.11 -16.22 2.22
C ASN A 307 -4.69 -16.69 2.57
N THR A 308 -3.94 -15.83 3.26
CA THR A 308 -2.55 -16.05 3.64
C THR A 308 -2.33 -15.59 5.08
N GLY A 309 -1.27 -16.09 5.72
CA GLY A 309 -0.84 -15.59 7.04
C GLY A 309 -0.14 -14.22 6.98
N LEU A 310 0.03 -13.63 5.80
CA LEU A 310 0.79 -12.39 5.60
C LEU A 310 -0.04 -11.18 6.01
N ASN A 311 0.60 -10.27 6.75
CA ASN A 311 0.07 -8.93 6.97
C ASN A 311 0.29 -8.06 5.72
N LEU A 312 -0.33 -6.87 5.71
CA LEU A 312 -0.29 -6.00 4.55
C LEU A 312 1.15 -5.58 4.12
N PRO A 313 2.07 -5.20 5.05
CA PRO A 313 3.45 -4.92 4.66
C PRO A 313 4.18 -6.11 4.02
N ALA A 314 3.99 -7.32 4.54
CA ALA A 314 4.63 -8.51 3.96
C ALA A 314 4.10 -8.84 2.56
N ARG A 315 2.82 -8.54 2.29
CA ARG A 315 2.23 -8.67 0.94
C ARG A 315 2.90 -7.69 -0.03
N TYR A 316 3.04 -6.42 0.33
CA TYR A 316 3.75 -5.43 -0.49
C TYR A 316 5.22 -5.77 -0.72
N ALA A 317 5.92 -6.28 0.29
CA ALA A 317 7.32 -6.70 0.14
C ALA A 317 7.50 -7.88 -0.83
N LEU A 318 6.53 -8.81 -0.88
CA LEU A 318 6.54 -9.88 -1.87
C LEU A 318 6.13 -9.40 -3.27
N ASP A 319 5.17 -8.46 -3.34
CA ASP A 319 4.74 -7.83 -4.58
C ASP A 319 5.88 -7.09 -5.27
N GLU A 320 6.63 -6.26 -4.53
CA GLU A 320 7.82 -5.55 -5.01
C GLU A 320 8.88 -6.53 -5.56
N LYS A 321 9.22 -7.56 -4.78
CA LYS A 321 10.20 -8.55 -5.23
C LYS A 321 9.72 -9.31 -6.47
N ALA A 322 8.44 -9.64 -6.56
CA ALA A 322 7.89 -10.34 -7.72
C ALA A 322 7.93 -9.44 -8.96
N PHE A 323 7.56 -8.17 -8.83
CA PHE A 323 7.68 -7.19 -9.90
C PHE A 323 9.11 -7.13 -10.46
N HIS A 324 10.11 -6.96 -9.60
CA HIS A 324 11.51 -6.89 -10.03
C HIS A 324 12.03 -8.21 -10.62
N ALA A 325 11.67 -9.36 -10.04
CA ALA A 325 12.09 -10.67 -10.55
C ALA A 325 11.48 -10.97 -11.94
N ILE A 326 10.22 -10.60 -12.14
CA ILE A 326 9.55 -10.74 -13.44
C ILE A 326 10.16 -9.76 -14.45
N ALA A 327 10.41 -8.51 -14.06
CA ALA A 327 11.07 -7.53 -14.93
C ALA A 327 12.46 -8.00 -15.36
N ALA A 328 13.28 -8.46 -14.42
CA ALA A 328 14.63 -8.96 -14.71
C ALA A 328 14.65 -10.17 -15.66
N ASN A 329 13.61 -11.00 -15.64
CA ASN A 329 13.56 -12.22 -16.45
C ASN A 329 12.93 -12.02 -17.84
N TYR A 330 12.03 -11.05 -17.98
CA TYR A 330 11.24 -10.88 -19.19
C TYR A 330 11.46 -9.54 -19.90
N VAL A 331 11.99 -8.52 -19.23
CA VAL A 331 12.25 -7.20 -19.85
C VAL A 331 13.71 -7.05 -20.28
N LEU A 332 14.63 -7.74 -19.59
CA LEU A 332 16.05 -7.83 -19.97
C LEU A 332 16.30 -9.04 -20.88
#